data_AF-A0AAV6UNT2-F1
#
_entry.id   AF-A0AAV6UNT2-F1
#
_cell.length_a   1.000
_cell.length_b   1.000
_cell.length_c   1.000
_cell.angle_alpha   90.00
_cell.angle_beta   90.00
_cell.angle_gamma   90.00
#
_symmetry.space_group_name_H-M   'P 1'
#
loop_
_entity.id
_entity.type
_entity.pdbx_description
1 polymer ?
#
loop_
_entity_poly.entity_id
_entity_poly.type
_entity_poly.pdbx_seq_one_letter_code
_entity_poly.pdbx_strand_id
1 'polypeptide(L)'
;MANYGGMHHDTTLQTLTGTRDALRASFKDLNEYYEPDLEELIHKTILVGDSGVGKTSLLVQFDQGKFHMGSFSATVGIGFTVSNQ
;
A
#
# COMPACT_ATOMS: atom_id res chain seq x y z
N MET A 1 -1.62 -29.74 65.20
CA MET A 1 -2.71 -28.83 64.83
C MET A 1 -2.15 -27.80 63.86
N ALA A 2 -2.62 -27.78 62.61
CA ALA A 2 -1.98 -27.05 61.51
C ALA A 2 -2.28 -25.55 61.56
N ASN A 3 -1.23 -24.75 61.37
CA ASN A 3 -1.23 -23.29 61.35
C ASN A 3 -1.75 -22.81 59.98
N TYR A 4 -2.94 -22.22 59.93
CA TYR A 4 -3.50 -21.63 58.71
C TYR A 4 -2.87 -20.26 58.47
N GLY A 5 -1.83 -20.26 57.63
CA GLY A 5 -1.12 -19.08 57.19
C GLY A 5 -1.85 -18.26 56.13
N GLY A 6 -1.45 -16.99 56.06
CA GLY A 6 -1.36 -16.22 54.82
C GLY A 6 -2.69 -15.75 54.23
N MET A 7 -3.18 -14.60 54.69
CA MET A 7 -3.99 -13.74 53.83
C MET A 7 -3.17 -13.42 52.58
N HIS A 8 -3.40 -14.17 51.51
CA HIS A 8 -2.96 -13.81 50.17
C HIS A 8 -3.64 -12.49 49.83
N HIS A 9 -2.87 -11.41 49.86
CA HIS A 9 -3.21 -10.19 49.14
C HIS A 9 -3.28 -10.58 47.67
N ASP A 10 -4.50 -10.79 47.18
CA ASP A 10 -4.72 -10.96 45.75
C ASP A 10 -4.40 -9.63 45.08
N THR A 11 -3.16 -9.58 44.62
CA THR A 11 -2.49 -8.41 44.05
C THR A 11 -2.67 -8.40 42.53
N THR A 12 -3.50 -9.31 41.98
CA THR A 12 -3.71 -9.43 40.53
C THR A 12 -4.60 -8.33 39.95
N LEU A 13 -5.21 -7.49 40.79
CA LEU A 13 -5.80 -6.20 40.38
C LEU A 13 -4.90 -5.00 40.74
N GLN A 14 -3.58 -5.16 40.66
CA GLN A 14 -2.70 -3.99 40.68
C GLN A 14 -2.69 -3.30 39.31
N THR A 15 -3.38 -2.17 39.31
CA THR A 15 -3.01 -0.93 38.61
C THR A 15 -3.41 -0.84 37.13
N LEU A 16 -4.68 -0.47 36.92
CA LEU A 16 -5.34 -0.08 35.64
C LEU A 16 -4.64 1.04 34.83
N THR A 17 -3.48 1.51 35.26
CA THR A 17 -2.69 2.57 34.61
C THR A 17 -1.47 2.00 33.86
N GLY A 18 -0.79 0.98 34.39
CA GLY A 18 0.42 0.41 33.77
C GLY A 18 0.14 -0.51 32.58
N THR A 19 -1.03 -1.15 32.55
CA THR A 19 -1.43 -2.03 31.43
C THR A 19 -1.81 -1.26 30.18
N ARG A 20 -2.27 0.00 30.28
CA ARG A 20 -2.69 0.80 29.12
C ARG A 20 -1.51 1.17 28.23
N ASP A 21 -0.38 1.54 28.82
CA ASP A 21 0.83 1.88 28.06
C ASP A 21 1.46 0.64 27.43
N ALA A 22 1.48 -0.48 28.16
CA ALA A 22 1.91 -1.77 27.64
C ALA A 22 1.00 -2.26 26.50
N LEU A 23 -0.33 -2.19 26.66
CA LEU A 23 -1.29 -2.49 25.60
C LEU A 23 -1.07 -1.56 24.40
N ARG A 24 -0.93 -0.25 24.62
CA ARG A 24 -0.71 0.73 23.55
C ARG A 24 0.59 0.45 22.78
N ALA A 25 1.67 0.11 23.48
CA ALA A 25 2.94 -0.27 22.86
C ALA A 25 2.78 -1.56 22.05
N SER A 26 2.19 -2.61 22.63
CA SER A 26 1.96 -3.88 21.92
C SER A 26 1.00 -3.74 20.72
N PHE A 27 -0.05 -2.93 20.82
CA PHE A 27 -0.93 -2.64 19.67
C PHE A 27 -0.21 -1.84 18.59
N LYS A 28 0.70 -0.93 18.96
CA LYS A 28 1.52 -0.18 18.01
C LYS A 28 2.53 -1.10 17.31
N ASP A 29 3.23 -1.94 18.05
CA ASP A 29 4.19 -2.91 17.52
C ASP A 29 3.51 -3.90 16.57
N LEU A 30 2.27 -4.34 16.88
CA LEU A 30 1.48 -5.17 15.99
C LEU A 30 1.02 -4.43 14.73
N ASN A 31 0.60 -3.17 14.83
CA ASN A 31 0.20 -2.39 13.67
C ASN A 31 1.40 -2.06 12.76
N GLU A 32 2.58 -1.86 13.34
CA GLU A 32 3.85 -1.67 12.61
C GLU A 32 4.35 -2.99 11.98
N TYR A 33 4.05 -4.14 12.60
CA TYR A 33 4.33 -5.47 12.03
C TYR A 33 3.35 -5.86 10.90
N TYR A 34 2.10 -5.36 10.94
CA TYR A 34 1.04 -5.67 9.96
C TYR A 34 0.92 -4.67 8.80
N GLU A 35 1.68 -3.58 8.82
CA GLU A 35 1.82 -2.67 7.67
C GLU A 35 3.20 -2.93 7.03
N PRO A 36 3.43 -4.08 6.36
CA PRO A 36 4.56 -4.16 5.46
C PRO A 36 4.35 -3.06 4.43
N ASP A 37 5.38 -2.23 4.23
CA ASP A 37 5.39 -1.15 3.24
C ASP A 37 4.59 -1.58 2.01
N LEU A 38 3.38 -1.05 1.86
CA LEU A 38 2.58 -1.24 0.66
C LEU A 38 3.33 -0.48 -0.43
N GLU A 39 4.39 -1.07 -0.96
CA GLU A 39 5.04 -0.58 -2.15
C GLU A 39 3.94 -0.41 -3.18
N GLU A 40 3.67 0.83 -3.58
CA GLU A 40 2.71 1.12 -4.63
C GLU A 40 3.06 0.23 -5.82
N LEU A 41 2.15 -0.65 -6.19
CA LEU A 41 2.40 -1.64 -7.23
C LEU A 41 2.52 -0.93 -8.58
N ILE A 42 3.75 -0.73 -9.05
CA ILE A 42 4.02 -0.07 -10.33
C ILE A 42 3.99 -1.11 -11.47
N HIS A 43 3.05 -0.96 -12.40
CA HIS A 43 3.00 -1.77 -13.61
C HIS A 43 3.70 -1.08 -14.79
N LYS A 44 4.67 -1.78 -15.41
CA LYS A 44 5.37 -1.31 -16.61
C LYS A 44 4.96 -2.12 -17.83
N THR A 45 4.32 -1.46 -18.79
CA THR A 45 3.85 -2.07 -20.05
C THR A 45 4.60 -1.49 -21.24
N ILE A 46 4.93 -2.34 -22.21
CA ILE A 46 5.50 -1.93 -23.50
C ILE A 46 4.53 -2.33 -24.61
N LEU A 47 4.20 -1.38 -25.49
CA LEU A 47 3.35 -1.62 -26.64
C LEU A 47 4.20 -1.73 -27.91
N VAL A 48 4.16 -2.90 -28.56
CA VAL A 48 4.98 -3.22 -29.76
C VAL A 48 4.09 -3.47 -30.95
N GLY A 49 4.53 -3.03 -32.13
CA GLY A 49 3.84 -3.21 -33.41
C GLY A 49 4.43 -2.33 -34.51
N ASP A 50 4.03 -2.55 -35.75
CA ASP A 50 4.55 -1.85 -36.93
C ASP A 50 4.37 -0.33 -36.87
N SER A 51 5.08 0.39 -37.73
CA SER A 51 4.88 1.83 -37.90
C SER A 51 3.45 2.11 -38.39
N GLY A 52 2.83 3.18 -37.90
CA GLY A 52 1.50 3.61 -38.35
C GLY A 52 0.29 2.89 -37.72
N VAL A 53 0.47 1.79 -36.98
CA VAL A 53 -0.65 0.98 -36.43
C VAL A 53 -1.44 1.62 -35.28
N GLY A 54 -1.09 2.84 -34.86
CA GLY A 54 -1.86 3.59 -33.86
C GLY A 54 -1.44 3.40 -32.39
N LYS A 55 -0.24 2.88 -32.09
CA LYS A 55 0.28 2.71 -30.72
C LYS A 55 0.18 3.99 -29.87
N THR A 56 0.66 5.11 -30.42
CA THR A 56 0.60 6.42 -29.76
C THR A 56 -0.84 6.88 -29.56
N SER A 57 -1.70 6.66 -30.55
CA SER A 57 -3.11 7.01 -30.46
C SER A 57 -3.83 6.20 -29.38
N LEU A 58 -3.49 4.92 -29.20
CA LEU A 58 -4.02 4.08 -28.12
C LEU A 58 -3.57 4.59 -26.74
N LEU A 59 -2.29 4.90 -26.57
CA LEU A 59 -1.77 5.45 -25.31
C LEU A 59 -2.42 6.79 -24.97
N VAL A 60 -2.57 7.69 -25.95
CA VAL A 60 -3.24 8.99 -25.76
C VAL A 60 -4.72 8.82 -25.42
N GLN A 61 -5.43 7.91 -26.09
CA GLN A 61 -6.83 7.61 -25.77
C GLN A 61 -6.98 7.01 -24.37
N PHE A 62 -6.03 6.16 -23.95
CA PHE A 62 -6.04 5.55 -22.63
C PHE A 62 -5.79 6.58 -21.52
N ASP A 63 -4.77 7.43 -21.70
CA ASP A 63 -4.38 8.47 -20.73
C ASP A 63 -5.37 9.64 -20.66
N GLN A 64 -5.85 10.12 -21.82
CA GLN A 64 -6.62 11.36 -21.93
C GLN A 64 -8.11 11.14 -22.22
N GLY A 65 -8.53 9.90 -22.45
CA GLY A 65 -9.91 9.55 -22.79
C GLY A 65 -10.37 10.06 -24.17
N LYS A 66 -9.46 10.57 -25.02
CA LYS A 66 -9.82 11.20 -26.30
C LYS A 66 -8.91 10.76 -27.45
N PHE A 67 -9.53 10.60 -28.61
CA PHE A 67 -8.85 10.23 -29.85
C PHE A 67 -8.73 11.46 -30.74
N HIS A 68 -7.49 11.78 -31.11
CA HIS A 68 -7.18 12.89 -32.01
C HIS A 68 -7.16 12.39 -33.46
N MET A 69 -8.30 12.48 -34.16
CA MET A 69 -8.37 12.16 -35.59
C MET A 69 -7.46 13.08 -36.40
N GLY A 70 -6.76 12.51 -37.39
CA GLY A 70 -5.93 13.27 -38.34
C GLY A 70 -4.61 13.81 -37.79
N SER A 71 -4.31 13.64 -36.50
CA SER A 71 -3.01 13.98 -35.91
C SER A 71 -2.08 12.77 -35.93
N PHE A 72 -1.50 12.48 -37.10
CA PHE A 72 -0.46 11.47 -37.22
C PHE A 72 0.91 12.09 -37.02
N SER A 73 1.59 11.69 -35.95
CA SER A 73 3.02 11.93 -35.77
C SER A 73 3.70 10.62 -35.44
N ALA A 74 4.74 10.28 -36.22
CA ALA A 74 5.57 9.13 -35.91
C ALA A 74 6.29 9.37 -34.56
N THR A 75 6.36 8.33 -33.73
CA THR A 75 7.18 8.38 -32.52
C THR A 75 8.65 8.22 -32.90
N VAL A 76 9.48 9.14 -32.45
CA VAL A 76 10.94 9.04 -32.60
C VAL A 76 11.49 8.27 -31.41
N GLY A 77 12.04 7.06 -31.65
CA GLY A 77 12.56 6.21 -30.59
C GLY A 77 11.45 5.61 -29.72
N ILE A 78 11.18 6.21 -28.56
CA ILE A 78 10.23 5.71 -27.55
C ILE A 78 9.37 6.87 -27.01
N GLY A 79 8.10 6.58 -26.70
CA GLY A 79 7.21 7.50 -25.98
C GLY A 79 6.69 6.85 -24.70
N PHE A 80 6.44 7.65 -23.68
CA PHE A 80 5.92 7.20 -22.38
C PHE A 80 4.68 7.99 -21.98
N THR A 81 3.73 7.30 -21.35
CA THR A 81 2.56 7.87 -20.68
C THR A 81 2.49 7.30 -19.28
N VAL A 82 2.02 8.08 -18.31
CA VAL A 82 1.83 7.65 -16.92
C VAL A 82 0.36 7.86 -16.58
N SER A 83 -0.37 6.76 -16.39
CA SER A 83 -1.76 6.80 -15.97
C SER A 83 -1.85 6.54 -14.48
N ASN A 84 -2.50 7.44 -13.75
CA ASN A 84 -2.95 7.18 -12.40
C ASN A 84 -4.31 6.48 -12.51
N GLN A 85 -4.30 5.15 -12.47
CA GLN A 85 -5.53 4.36 -12.38
C GLN A 85 -6.14 4.44 -10.97
#